data_AF-A0A662HXC9-F1
#
_entry.id   AF-A0A662HXC9-F1
#
_cell.length_a   1.000
_cell.length_b   1.000
_cell.length_c   1.000
_cell.angle_alpha   90.00
_cell.angle_beta   90.00
_cell.angle_gamma   90.00
#
_symmetry.space_group_name_H-M   'P 1'
#
loop_
_entity.id
_entity.type
_entity.pdbx_description
1 polymer ?
#
loop_
_entity_poly.entity_id
_entity_poly.type
_entity_poly.pdbx_seq_one_letter_code
_entity_poly.pdbx_strand_id
1 'polypeptide(L)' 'MKLALVTIGQTPRTNILKDIADLLKNIDYAEYGALDGLTRKQIEQQYFPRENGEFYVTRLADGTQVKLSKNV' A
#
# COMPACT_ATOMS: atom_id res chain seq x y z
N MET A 1 -5.05 -2.68 -23.77
CA MET A 1 -4.42 -1.68 -22.87
C MET A 1 -4.59 -2.19 -21.45
N LYS A 2 -3.54 -2.16 -20.64
CA LYS A 2 -3.55 -2.71 -19.28
C LYS A 2 -3.30 -1.60 -18.27
N LEU A 3 -4.12 -1.53 -17.22
CA LEU A 3 -4.02 -0.52 -16.16
C LEU A 3 -3.19 -1.06 -14.99
N ALA A 4 -2.28 -0.28 -14.45
CA ALA A 4 -1.56 -0.61 -13.22
C ALA A 4 -2.09 0.27 -12.07
N LEU A 5 -2.54 -0.36 -11.00
CA LEU A 5 -2.96 0.30 -9.76
C LEU A 5 -1.82 0.19 -8.76
N VAL A 6 -1.12 1.30 -8.51
CA VAL A 6 0.06 1.34 -7.64
C VAL A 6 -0.29 2.01 -6.32
N THR A 7 0.04 1.38 -5.19
CA THR A 7 -0.23 1.93 -3.86
C THR A 7 1.02 1.91 -2.97
N ILE A 8 1.05 2.77 -1.94
CA ILE A 8 2.12 2.78 -0.93
C ILE A 8 2.07 1.52 -0.05
N GLY A 9 0.91 0.90 0.14
CA GLY A 9 0.73 -0.26 1.02
C GLY A 9 1.11 -1.58 0.37
N GLN A 10 0.38 -2.63 0.76
CA GLN A 10 0.44 -3.94 0.13
C GLN A 10 -0.83 -4.24 -0.65
N THR A 11 -0.66 -5.07 -1.68
CA THR A 11 -1.70 -5.65 -2.52
C THR A 11 -2.26 -6.93 -1.87
N PRO A 12 -3.57 -7.23 -2.02
CA PRO A 12 -4.60 -6.43 -2.67
C PRO A 12 -5.15 -5.31 -1.78
N ARG A 13 -5.45 -4.15 -2.37
CA ARG A 13 -5.99 -2.98 -1.65
C ARG A 13 -7.50 -3.05 -1.47
N THR A 14 -7.96 -4.13 -0.84
CA THR A 14 -9.39 -4.49 -0.72
C THR A 14 -10.29 -3.43 -0.10
N ASN A 15 -9.74 -2.53 0.72
CA ASN A 15 -10.50 -1.43 1.36
C ASN A 15 -10.74 -0.22 0.46
N ILE A 16 -10.17 -0.18 -0.75
CA ILE A 16 -10.39 0.91 -1.73
C ILE A 16 -10.89 0.31 -3.04
N LEU A 17 -10.32 -0.82 -3.46
CA LEU A 17 -10.67 -1.42 -4.74
C LEU A 17 -12.09 -1.96 -4.81
N LYS A 18 -12.69 -2.31 -3.66
CA LYS A 18 -14.12 -2.63 -3.59
C LYS A 18 -14.99 -1.43 -3.97
N ASP A 19 -14.58 -0.22 -3.60
CA ASP A 19 -15.37 0.99 -3.85
C ASP A 19 -15.36 1.40 -5.32
N ILE A 20 -14.34 0.99 -6.09
CA ILE A 20 -14.19 1.28 -7.52
C ILE A 20 -14.33 0.04 -8.41
N ALA A 21 -14.72 -1.11 -7.86
CA ALA A 21 -14.74 -2.39 -8.57
C ALA A 21 -15.59 -2.33 -9.84
N ASP A 22 -16.75 -1.64 -9.79
CA ASP A 22 -17.64 -1.50 -10.93
C ASP A 22 -16.99 -0.74 -12.10
N LEU A 23 -16.14 0.25 -11.80
CA LEU A 23 -15.38 1.00 -12.82
C LEU A 23 -14.29 0.14 -13.47
N LEU A 24 -13.80 -0.88 -12.76
CA LEU A 24 -12.72 -1.76 -13.19
C LEU A 24 -13.20 -3.03 -13.90
N LYS A 25 -14.51 -3.34 -13.87
CA LYS A 25 -15.09 -4.62 -14.29
C LYS A 25 -14.69 -5.10 -15.70
N ASN A 26 -14.47 -4.18 -16.63
CA ASN A 26 -14.09 -4.47 -18.02
C ASN A 26 -12.68 -3.97 -18.37
N ILE A 27 -11.87 -3.62 -17.37
CA ILE A 27 -10.50 -3.18 -17.53
C ILE A 27 -9.58 -4.36 -17.19
N ASP A 28 -8.64 -4.70 -18.08
CA ASP A 28 -7.51 -5.55 -17.70
C ASP A 28 -6.58 -4.73 -16.82
N TYR A 29 -6.53 -5.03 -15.52
CA TYR A 29 -5.66 -4.32 -14.58
C TYR A 29 -4.81 -5.26 -13.73
N ALA A 30 -3.71 -4.72 -13.21
CA ALA A 30 -2.86 -5.35 -12.22
C ALA A 30 -2.64 -4.41 -11.04
N GLU A 31 -2.44 -4.97 -9.86
CA GLU A 31 -2.20 -4.23 -8.62
C GLU A 31 -0.76 -4.43 -8.15
N TYR A 32 -0.16 -3.35 -7.66
CA TYR A 32 1.19 -3.36 -7.09
C TYR A 32 1.25 -2.48 -5.84
N GLY A 33 1.83 -3.01 -4.78
CA GLY A 33 2.09 -2.32 -3.53
C GLY A 33 3.59 -2.08 -3.38
N ALA A 34 3.99 -0.87 -3.00
CA ALA A 34 5.39 -0.55 -2.75
C ALA A 34 6.00 -1.40 -1.62
N LEU A 35 5.17 -1.99 -0.75
CA LEU A 35 5.59 -2.86 0.35
C LEU A 35 5.32 -4.34 0.09
N ASP A 36 4.93 -4.73 -1.13
CA ASP A 36 4.67 -6.13 -1.48
C ASP A 36 5.91 -7.00 -1.21
N GLY A 37 5.70 -8.17 -0.61
CA GLY A 37 6.78 -9.10 -0.25
C GLY A 37 7.55 -8.74 1.02
N LEU A 38 7.33 -7.56 1.63
CA LEU A 38 7.95 -7.20 2.90
C LEU A 38 7.12 -7.66 4.10
N THR A 39 7.81 -8.12 5.14
CA THR A 39 7.20 -8.36 6.45
C THR A 39 7.04 -7.06 7.22
N ARG A 40 6.10 -7.04 8.17
CA ARG A 40 5.89 -5.88 9.07
C ARG A 40 7.18 -5.43 9.76
N LYS A 41 7.98 -6.38 10.24
CA LYS A 41 9.26 -6.09 10.90
C LYS A 41 10.25 -5.41 9.96
N GLN A 42 10.36 -5.86 8.70
CA GLN A 42 11.24 -5.22 7.72
C GLN A 42 10.77 -3.79 7.41
N ILE A 43 9.46 -3.60 7.28
CA ILE A 43 8.86 -2.27 7.04
C ILE A 43 9.18 -1.32 8.20
N GLU A 44 8.97 -1.75 9.45
CA GLU A 44 9.26 -0.94 10.63
C GLU A 44 10.77 -0.65 10.76
N GLN A 45 11.64 -1.60 10.44
CA GLN A 45 13.08 -1.39 10.52
C GLN A 45 13.62 -0.41 9.46
N GLN A 46 13.04 -0.41 8.26
CA GLN A 46 13.55 0.37 7.13
C GLN A 46 12.87 1.73 6.99
N TYR A 47 11.58 1.82 7.32
CA TYR A 47 10.74 2.95 6.92
C TYR A 47 10.03 3.62 8.09
N PHE A 48 10.19 3.17 9.33
CA PHE A 48 9.52 3.82 10.47
C PHE A 48 10.00 5.28 10.64
N PRO A 49 9.07 6.24 10.84
CA PRO A 49 9.45 7.64 11.00
C PRO A 49 10.30 7.87 12.23
N ARG A 50 11.32 8.72 12.10
CA ARG A 50 12.07 9.24 13.25
C ARG A 50 11.18 10.15 14.10
N GLU A 51 11.60 10.36 15.34
CA GLU A 51 10.88 11.21 16.29
C GLU A 51 10.64 12.61 15.68
N ASN A 52 9.38 13.07 15.75
CA ASN A 52 8.88 14.34 15.16
C ASN A 52 8.94 14.45 13.63
N GLY A 53 9.27 13.39 12.90
CA GLY A 53 9.24 13.37 11.43
C GLY A 53 7.82 13.26 10.87
N GLU A 54 7.57 13.88 9.71
CA GLU A 54 6.34 13.65 8.96
C GLU A 54 6.25 12.20 8.49
N PHE A 55 5.04 11.65 8.50
CA PHE A 55 4.80 10.26 8.10
C PHE A 55 3.53 10.12 7.27
N TYR A 56 3.51 9.07 6.45
CA TYR A 56 2.32 8.49 5.85
C TYR A 56 1.79 7.36 6.74
N VAL A 57 0.49 7.10 6.67
CA VAL A 57 -0.13 5.90 7.22
C VAL A 57 -0.66 5.08 6.05
N THR A 58 -0.30 3.80 6.01
CA THR A 58 -0.85 2.86 5.03
C THR A 58 -1.29 1.58 5.71
N ARG A 59 -2.07 0.76 5.00
CA ARG A 59 -2.56 -0.54 5.48
C ARG A 59 -1.92 -1.68 4.70
N LEU A 60 -1.56 -2.74 5.39
CA LEU A 60 -0.98 -3.97 4.84
C LEU A 60 -2.06 -4.95 4.36
N ALA A 61 -1.65 -6.02 3.69
CA ALA A 61 -2.58 -7.02 3.14
C ALA A 61 -3.35 -7.78 4.25
N ASP A 62 -2.73 -7.97 5.42
CA ASP A 62 -3.35 -8.53 6.63
C ASP A 62 -4.36 -7.59 7.31
N GLY A 63 -4.46 -6.36 6.82
CA GLY A 63 -5.37 -5.33 7.28
C GLY A 63 -4.85 -4.46 8.41
N THR A 64 -3.66 -4.72 8.93
CA THR A 64 -2.99 -3.86 9.92
C THR A 64 -2.50 -2.57 9.28
N GLN A 65 -2.20 -1.57 10.11
CA GLN A 65 -1.64 -0.29 9.66
C GLN A 65 -0.18 -0.15 10.09
N VAL A 66 0.58 0.60 9.28
CA VAL A 66 1.96 0.99 9.55
C VAL A 66 2.16 2.46 9.25
N LYS A 67 3.12 3.07 9.95
CA LYS A 67 3.60 4.43 9.67
C LYS A 67 4.88 4.35 8.85
N LEU A 68 4.98 5.19 7.83
CA LEU A 68 6.16 5.28 6.97
C LEU A 68 6.67 6.72 6.99
N SER A 69 7.97 6.91 7.15
CA SER A 69 8.61 8.21 7.00
C SER A 69 8.29 8.82 5.62
N LYS A 70 7.96 10.11 5.57
CA LYS A 70 7.91 10.83 4.27
C LYS A 70 9.29 11.04 3.67
N ASN A 71 10.32 11.04 4.51
CA ASN A 71 11.71 11.19 4.13
C ASN A 71 12.34 9.80 4.18
N VAL A 72 12.38 9.14 3.03
CA VAL A 72 12.93 7.79 2.83
C VAL A 72 14.43 7.88 2.59
#